data_AF-A0A8J8J8S2-F1
#
_entry.id   AF-A0A8J8J8S2-F1
#
_cell.length_a   1.000
_cell.length_b   1.000
_cell.length_c   1.000
_cell.angle_alpha   90.00
_cell.angle_beta   90.00
_cell.angle_gamma   90.00
#
_symmetry.space_group_name_H-M   'P 1'
#
loop_
_entity.id
_entity.type
_entity.pdbx_description
1 polymer ?
#
loop_
_entity_poly.entity_id
_entity_poly.type
_entity_poly.pdbx_seq_one_letter_code
_entity_poly.pdbx_strand_id
1 'polypeptide(L)'
;MVQKRLLIIVLLSSLLFVSLALSRYSPEKDSFTGLCVYSSGSLSVLYNGTVTVALGRPLELGKAYTVEGRLRTTNRGLWMDVSTVVPANVTFPLEIIEGAYRYSNGPILLTPSRVRLAYPINASKGSLVRLEGLTYGSKFYPLNVEELGYLKEPKNGMPYPLEGVVIYGGNPATVWNGSEEFRVYLPHDLSLRPSLRVRVLGVARLYSTITLYVGSVNDVKVLGPAEKKSINLAETGEIATGECLVIKSTSRYLKLNCTGLRLYGFSARTGDTVRFEALRRKSSLFCLDCSVTKPREELPNGICSFEDGSFARISGKVTWVKVYRNGFGIANITNGTCSVLLKLPSRLGVSLMENESVTAYGFFTTYRGKPAFEVQSGEDLCSGKHC
;
A
#
# COMPACT_ATOMS: atom_id res chain seq x y z
N MET A 1 2.03 -69.00 81.84
CA MET A 1 1.93 -67.52 81.69
C MET A 1 3.07 -67.00 80.79
N VAL A 2 3.26 -67.60 79.60
CA VAL A 2 4.34 -67.28 78.63
C VAL A 2 3.74 -67.32 77.23
N GLN A 3 2.74 -66.46 76.94
CA GLN A 3 2.07 -66.47 75.63
C GLN A 3 1.72 -65.09 75.08
N LYS A 4 1.55 -64.05 75.91
CA LYS A 4 1.28 -62.69 75.42
C LYS A 4 2.53 -61.92 74.96
N ARG A 5 3.66 -62.04 75.67
CA ARG A 5 4.90 -61.31 75.32
C ARG A 5 5.53 -61.78 74.01
N LEU A 6 5.54 -63.09 73.75
CA LEU A 6 6.08 -63.66 72.51
C LEU A 6 5.23 -63.30 71.29
N LEU A 7 3.89 -63.30 71.43
CA LEU A 7 2.98 -62.87 70.36
C LEU A 7 3.17 -61.39 69.99
N ILE A 8 3.36 -60.52 70.99
CA ILE A 8 3.61 -59.08 70.78
C ILE A 8 4.93 -58.85 70.07
N ILE A 9 5.99 -59.59 70.42
CA ILE A 9 7.30 -59.48 69.76
C ILE A 9 7.24 -59.96 68.31
N VAL A 10 6.51 -61.06 68.04
CA VAL A 10 6.31 -61.57 66.67
C VAL A 10 5.46 -60.62 65.83
N LEU A 11 4.43 -60.00 66.42
CA LEU A 11 3.62 -58.98 65.75
C LEU A 11 4.46 -57.73 65.45
N LEU A 12 5.23 -57.24 66.42
CA LEU A 12 6.11 -56.08 66.23
C LEU A 12 7.21 -56.37 65.20
N SER A 13 7.83 -57.56 65.22
CA SER A 13 8.83 -57.94 64.23
C SER A 13 8.21 -58.12 62.85
N SER A 14 7.03 -58.72 62.73
CA SER A 14 6.31 -58.81 61.44
C SER A 14 5.93 -57.43 60.90
N LEU A 15 5.50 -56.50 61.76
CA LEU A 15 5.19 -55.12 61.37
C LEU A 15 6.44 -54.38 60.91
N LEU A 16 7.58 -54.63 61.57
CA LEU A 16 8.89 -54.06 61.20
C LEU A 16 9.42 -54.64 59.88
N PHE A 17 9.21 -55.94 59.64
CA PHE A 17 9.57 -56.57 58.37
C PHE A 17 8.68 -56.12 57.22
N VAL A 18 7.37 -55.95 57.46
CA VAL A 18 6.44 -55.41 56.46
C VAL A 18 6.73 -53.94 56.17
N SER A 19 7.06 -53.13 57.18
CA SER A 19 7.44 -51.73 56.97
C SER A 19 8.80 -51.58 56.27
N LEU A 20 9.78 -52.46 56.55
CA LEU A 20 11.03 -52.52 55.78
C LEU A 20 10.83 -53.00 54.34
N ALA A 21 9.91 -53.95 54.12
CA ALA A 21 9.60 -54.44 52.78
C ALA A 21 8.89 -53.36 51.94
N LEU A 22 7.98 -52.60 52.56
CA LEU A 22 7.27 -51.48 51.93
C LEU A 22 8.18 -50.26 51.69
N SER A 23 9.16 -49.99 52.55
CA SER A 23 10.09 -48.87 52.36
C SER A 23 11.12 -49.12 51.25
N ARG A 24 11.44 -50.40 50.98
CA ARG A 24 12.29 -50.80 49.85
C ARG A 24 11.54 -50.96 48.54
N TYR A 25 10.21 -51.06 48.57
CA TYR A 25 9.38 -51.06 47.37
C TYR A 25 9.07 -49.63 46.94
N SER A 26 10.10 -48.89 46.52
CA SER A 26 9.85 -47.72 45.67
C SER A 26 9.64 -48.27 44.26
N PRO A 27 8.40 -48.28 43.72
CA PRO A 27 8.20 -48.66 42.34
C PRO A 27 9.09 -47.78 41.46
N GLU A 28 9.78 -48.40 40.52
CA GLU A 28 10.56 -47.68 39.51
C GLU A 28 9.63 -46.67 38.84
N LYS A 29 10.00 -45.38 38.93
CA LYS A 29 9.20 -44.29 38.38
C LYS A 29 9.73 -44.00 37.00
N ASP A 30 8.86 -44.11 36.02
CA ASP A 30 9.13 -43.63 34.67
C ASP A 30 9.04 -42.11 34.66
N SER A 31 9.90 -41.48 33.86
CA SER A 31 9.88 -40.04 33.63
C SER A 31 9.69 -39.76 32.15
N PHE A 32 8.79 -38.83 31.82
CA PHE A 32 8.54 -38.39 30.46
C PHE A 32 8.49 -36.87 30.39
N THR A 33 9.30 -36.29 29.51
CA THR A 33 9.27 -34.86 29.21
C THR A 33 8.63 -34.65 27.83
N GLY A 34 7.59 -33.81 27.78
CA GLY A 34 6.88 -33.54 26.53
C GLY A 34 6.11 -32.23 26.54
N LEU A 35 5.73 -31.77 25.36
CA LEU A 35 4.87 -30.63 25.11
C LEU A 35 3.40 -31.03 25.26
N CYS A 36 2.61 -30.26 26.01
CA CYS A 36 1.17 -30.46 26.06
C CYS A 36 0.51 -30.05 24.74
N VAL A 37 0.08 -31.04 23.95
CA VAL A 37 -0.54 -30.85 22.63
C VAL A 37 -2.05 -31.02 22.63
N TYR A 38 -2.61 -31.53 23.73
CA TYR A 38 -4.05 -31.62 23.94
C TYR A 38 -4.34 -31.52 25.43
N SER A 39 -5.38 -30.79 25.79
CA SER A 39 -5.89 -30.71 27.16
C SER A 39 -7.39 -30.46 27.11
N SER A 40 -8.17 -31.34 27.75
CA SER A 40 -9.62 -31.25 27.82
C SER A 40 -10.13 -31.92 29.10
N GLY A 41 -10.80 -31.13 29.94
CA GLY A 41 -11.27 -31.61 31.25
C GLY A 41 -10.11 -32.09 32.12
N SER A 42 -10.14 -33.36 32.52
CA SER A 42 -9.09 -33.99 33.32
C SER A 42 -8.04 -34.74 32.50
N LEU A 43 -8.08 -34.65 31.16
CA LEU A 43 -7.17 -35.39 30.27
C LEU A 43 -6.20 -34.43 29.58
N SER A 44 -4.91 -34.74 29.64
CA SER A 44 -3.89 -34.08 28.83
C SER A 44 -3.04 -35.08 28.07
N VAL A 45 -2.44 -34.63 26.98
CA VAL A 45 -1.53 -35.42 26.14
C VAL A 45 -0.23 -34.66 25.97
N LEU A 46 0.88 -35.31 26.34
CA LEU A 46 2.24 -34.83 26.13
C LEU A 46 2.86 -35.50 24.91
N TYR A 47 3.60 -34.74 24.12
CA TYR A 47 4.30 -35.20 22.93
C TYR A 47 5.71 -34.62 22.87
N ASN A 48 6.71 -35.44 22.53
CA ASN A 48 8.12 -35.03 22.48
C ASN A 48 8.71 -35.07 21.05
N GLY A 49 7.87 -35.19 20.02
CA GLY A 49 8.30 -35.33 18.63
C GLY A 49 8.35 -36.77 18.11
N THR A 50 8.31 -37.77 18.99
CA THR A 50 8.30 -39.19 18.60
C THR A 50 7.25 -40.00 19.34
N VAL A 51 7.09 -39.76 20.64
CA VAL A 51 6.21 -40.53 21.52
C VAL A 51 5.14 -39.63 22.11
N THR A 52 3.93 -40.18 22.23
CA THR A 52 2.76 -39.51 22.83
C THR A 52 2.37 -40.23 24.13
N VAL A 53 2.18 -39.48 25.21
CA VAL A 53 1.77 -40.00 26.53
C VAL A 53 0.56 -39.23 27.03
N ALA A 54 -0.53 -39.94 27.31
CA ALA A 54 -1.74 -39.38 27.91
C ALA A 54 -1.69 -39.45 29.44
N LEU A 55 -2.34 -38.51 30.12
CA LEU A 55 -2.43 -38.49 31.59
C LEU A 55 -3.71 -37.85 32.10
N GLY A 56 -4.17 -38.32 33.26
CA GLY A 56 -5.37 -37.88 33.94
C GLY A 56 -5.20 -36.60 34.79
N ARG A 57 -4.55 -35.57 34.25
CA ARG A 57 -4.50 -34.23 34.87
C ARG A 57 -4.63 -33.13 33.81
N PRO A 58 -5.28 -32.00 34.12
CA PRO A 58 -5.29 -30.84 33.23
C PRO A 58 -3.92 -30.16 33.21
N LEU A 59 -3.38 -29.96 32.02
CA LEU A 59 -2.15 -29.21 31.76
C LEU A 59 -2.45 -28.05 30.82
N GLU A 60 -1.62 -27.01 30.85
CA GLU A 60 -1.77 -25.90 29.92
C GLU A 60 -1.24 -26.30 28.54
N LEU A 61 -2.04 -26.01 27.51
CA LEU A 61 -1.68 -26.28 26.12
C LEU A 61 -0.45 -25.45 25.71
N GLY A 62 0.49 -26.06 25.00
CA GLY A 62 1.69 -25.38 24.50
C GLY A 62 2.81 -25.20 25.53
N LYS A 63 2.65 -25.71 26.76
CA LYS A 63 3.72 -25.75 27.77
C LYS A 63 4.37 -27.14 27.85
N ALA A 64 5.67 -27.14 28.10
CA ALA A 64 6.44 -28.36 28.32
C ALA A 64 6.42 -28.76 29.81
N TYR A 65 6.27 -30.07 30.04
CA TYR A 65 6.23 -30.65 31.39
C TYR A 65 7.07 -31.92 31.44
N THR A 66 7.70 -32.14 32.59
CA THR A 66 8.24 -33.44 32.98
C THR A 66 7.23 -34.08 33.94
N VAL A 67 6.78 -35.28 33.59
CA VAL A 67 5.87 -36.08 34.41
C VAL A 67 6.57 -37.33 34.89
N GLU A 68 6.42 -37.61 36.17
CA GLU A 68 6.93 -38.83 36.81
C GLU A 68 5.75 -39.67 37.29
N GLY A 69 5.84 -40.97 37.11
CA GLY A 69 4.79 -41.88 37.51
C GLY A 69 5.05 -43.30 37.05
N ARG A 70 3.98 -44.07 36.85
CA ARG A 70 4.05 -45.41 36.27
C ARG A 70 3.49 -45.38 34.85
N LEU A 71 4.31 -45.72 33.87
CA LEU A 71 3.88 -45.80 32.48
C LEU A 71 3.15 -47.13 32.22
N ARG A 72 2.03 -47.07 31.52
CA ARG A 72 1.23 -48.25 31.15
C ARG A 72 0.81 -48.18 29.69
N THR A 73 0.86 -49.32 29.01
CA THR A 73 0.29 -49.44 27.66
C THR A 73 -1.19 -49.75 27.79
N THR A 74 -2.03 -48.96 27.12
CA THR A 74 -3.48 -49.15 27.06
C THR A 74 -3.94 -49.34 25.62
N ASN A 75 -5.19 -49.74 25.42
CA ASN A 75 -5.80 -49.86 24.08
C ASN A 75 -5.86 -48.51 23.32
N ARG A 76 -5.60 -47.38 24.00
CA ARG A 76 -5.60 -46.02 23.44
C ARG A 76 -4.20 -45.41 23.34
N GLY A 77 -3.15 -46.18 23.61
CA GLY A 77 -1.76 -45.73 23.63
C GLY A 77 -1.15 -45.71 25.03
N LEU A 78 -0.04 -44.99 25.17
CA LEU A 78 0.68 -44.87 26.44
C LEU A 78 -0.05 -43.95 27.41
N TRP A 79 -0.21 -44.41 28.65
CA TRP A 79 -0.85 -43.70 29.74
C TRP A 79 0.09 -43.60 30.93
N MET A 80 0.22 -42.40 31.50
CA MET A 80 1.01 -42.17 32.72
C MET A 80 0.09 -42.05 33.94
N ASP A 81 0.27 -42.93 34.91
CA ASP A 81 -0.28 -42.78 36.26
C ASP A 81 0.60 -41.81 37.04
N VAL A 82 0.28 -40.52 36.92
CA VAL A 82 1.14 -39.41 37.35
C VAL A 82 1.23 -39.29 38.87
N SER A 83 2.45 -39.39 39.41
CA SER A 83 2.76 -38.93 40.76
C SER A 83 3.08 -37.44 40.80
N THR A 84 3.95 -36.98 39.90
CA THR A 84 4.51 -35.61 39.89
C THR A 84 4.38 -34.99 38.50
N VAL A 85 4.02 -33.71 38.45
CA VAL A 85 4.07 -32.88 37.23
C VAL A 85 4.87 -31.64 37.55
N VAL A 86 5.90 -31.37 36.77
CA VAL A 86 6.71 -30.15 36.91
C VAL A 86 6.83 -29.48 35.54
N PRO A 87 6.64 -28.15 35.43
CA PRO A 87 7.02 -27.42 34.23
C PRO A 87 8.48 -27.71 33.88
N ALA A 88 8.77 -27.93 32.61
CA ALA A 88 10.10 -28.34 32.16
C ALA A 88 10.60 -27.48 31.01
N ASN A 89 11.93 -27.36 30.93
CA ASN A 89 12.57 -26.90 29.72
C ASN A 89 12.54 -28.00 28.67
N VAL A 90 12.52 -27.60 27.41
CA VAL A 90 12.48 -28.52 26.29
C VAL A 90 13.83 -29.22 26.14
N THR A 91 13.83 -30.54 26.29
CA THR A 91 15.03 -31.40 26.12
C THR A 91 14.96 -32.28 24.87
N PHE A 92 13.84 -32.23 24.15
CA PHE A 92 13.58 -32.99 22.94
C PHE A 92 13.78 -32.12 21.69
N PRO A 93 14.07 -32.71 20.51
CA PRO A 93 14.32 -31.95 19.29
C PRO A 93 13.07 -31.16 18.87
N LEU A 94 13.27 -29.89 18.51
CA LEU A 94 12.23 -29.01 17.98
C LEU A 94 12.38 -28.83 16.47
N GLU A 95 11.25 -28.67 15.80
CA GLU A 95 11.16 -28.23 14.41
C GLU A 95 11.25 -26.71 14.34
N ILE A 96 12.01 -26.20 13.36
CA ILE A 96 12.11 -24.77 13.07
C ILE A 96 11.36 -24.49 11.77
N ILE A 97 10.40 -23.56 11.80
CA ILE A 97 9.63 -23.15 10.62
C ILE A 97 9.65 -21.62 10.51
N GLU A 98 9.97 -21.13 9.31
CA GLU A 98 9.88 -19.71 8.98
C GLU A 98 8.75 -19.44 8.00
N GLY A 99 8.00 -18.36 8.24
CA GLY A 99 6.96 -17.93 7.31
C GLY A 99 6.26 -16.64 7.75
N ALA A 100 5.31 -16.19 6.95
CA ALA A 100 4.56 -14.97 7.26
C ALA A 100 3.32 -15.29 8.09
N TYR A 101 3.19 -14.66 9.25
CA TYR A 101 2.05 -14.88 10.14
C TYR A 101 0.78 -14.26 9.58
N ARG A 102 -0.34 -14.98 9.65
CA ARG A 102 -1.65 -14.47 9.23
C ARG A 102 -2.76 -15.06 10.07
N TYR A 103 -3.76 -14.23 10.33
CA TYR A 103 -5.04 -14.66 10.91
C TYR A 103 -6.13 -14.57 9.85
N SER A 104 -6.84 -15.67 9.59
CA SER A 104 -8.03 -15.69 8.71
C SER A 104 -9.17 -16.45 9.39
N ASN A 105 -9.21 -17.77 9.23
CA ASN A 105 -10.12 -18.68 9.93
C ASN A 105 -9.39 -19.45 11.04
N GLY A 106 -8.49 -18.74 11.73
CA GLY A 106 -7.50 -19.29 12.66
C GLY A 106 -6.07 -18.82 12.35
N PRO A 107 -5.14 -19.08 13.28
CA PRO A 107 -3.75 -18.67 13.16
C PRO A 107 -3.01 -19.59 12.18
N ILE A 108 -2.40 -19.01 11.16
CA ILE A 108 -1.63 -19.74 10.16
C ILE A 108 -0.29 -19.08 9.91
N LEU A 109 0.66 -19.88 9.47
CA LEU A 109 1.94 -19.45 8.95
C LEU A 109 1.99 -19.75 7.44
N LEU A 110 2.21 -18.71 6.64
CA LEU A 110 2.37 -18.82 5.21
C LEU A 110 3.84 -19.12 4.89
N THR A 111 4.09 -20.36 4.49
CA THR A 111 5.33 -20.79 3.84
C THR A 111 4.99 -21.11 2.37
N PRO A 112 5.83 -21.81 1.59
CA PRO A 112 5.36 -22.42 0.33
C PRO A 112 4.09 -23.28 0.52
N SER A 113 3.84 -23.78 1.75
CA SER A 113 2.61 -24.46 2.15
C SER A 113 1.93 -23.71 3.32
N ARG A 114 0.65 -24.03 3.60
CA ARG A 114 -0.06 -23.42 4.74
C ARG A 114 0.14 -24.27 5.99
N VAL A 115 0.79 -23.73 7.00
CA VAL A 115 0.95 -24.38 8.31
C VAL A 115 -0.09 -23.81 9.27
N ARG A 116 -0.93 -24.66 9.87
CA ARG A 116 -1.91 -24.23 10.88
C ARG A 116 -1.25 -24.23 12.25
N LEU A 117 -1.37 -23.13 12.98
CA LEU A 117 -0.88 -23.06 14.35
C LEU A 117 -1.95 -23.57 15.32
N ALA A 118 -1.50 -24.15 16.43
CA ALA A 118 -2.37 -24.62 17.50
C ALA A 118 -3.13 -23.48 18.20
N TYR A 119 -2.46 -22.33 18.31
CA TYR A 119 -2.97 -21.11 18.94
C TYR A 119 -2.35 -19.86 18.28
N PRO A 120 -2.95 -18.68 18.48
CA PRO A 120 -2.40 -17.43 17.98
C PRO A 120 -1.06 -17.11 18.65
N ILE A 121 -0.16 -16.49 17.90
CA ILE A 121 1.13 -15.99 18.41
C ILE A 121 1.09 -14.47 18.53
N ASN A 122 1.91 -13.93 19.43
CA ASN A 122 2.08 -12.49 19.59
C ASN A 122 3.04 -11.94 18.52
N ALA A 123 2.57 -11.87 17.27
CA ALA A 123 3.31 -11.33 16.14
C ALA A 123 2.38 -10.46 15.28
N SER A 124 2.96 -9.50 14.57
CA SER A 124 2.20 -8.63 13.68
C SER A 124 1.63 -9.43 12.49
N LYS A 125 0.41 -9.08 12.05
CA LYS A 125 -0.15 -9.70 10.86
C LYS A 125 0.74 -9.40 9.65
N GLY A 126 1.13 -10.43 8.92
CA GLY A 126 1.97 -10.35 7.72
C GLY A 126 3.47 -10.26 8.00
N SER A 127 3.91 -10.18 9.27
CA SER A 127 5.34 -10.24 9.58
C SER A 127 5.87 -11.65 9.39
N LEU A 128 7.13 -11.72 8.97
CA LEU A 128 7.92 -12.93 8.93
C LEU A 128 8.29 -13.29 10.37
N VAL A 129 8.05 -14.54 10.72
CA VAL A 129 8.37 -15.10 12.04
C VAL A 129 9.14 -16.40 11.86
N ARG A 130 10.08 -16.65 12.77
CA ARG A 130 10.71 -17.95 12.97
C ARG A 130 10.09 -18.58 14.21
N LEU A 131 9.53 -19.77 14.03
CA LEU A 131 8.89 -20.53 15.10
C LEU A 131 9.71 -21.79 15.39
N GLU A 132 9.92 -22.07 16.67
CA GLU A 132 10.44 -23.36 17.13
C GLU A 132 9.33 -24.09 17.89
N GLY A 133 9.10 -25.36 17.58
CA GLY A 133 7.97 -26.09 18.14
C GLY A 133 7.87 -27.52 17.65
N LEU A 134 6.69 -28.12 17.76
CA LEU A 134 6.41 -29.47 17.29
C LEU A 134 5.15 -29.53 16.43
N THR A 135 5.18 -30.33 15.38
CA THR A 135 3.97 -30.67 14.63
C THR A 135 3.29 -31.88 15.29
N TYR A 136 2.02 -31.73 15.66
CA TYR A 136 1.19 -32.84 16.15
C TYR A 136 -0.16 -32.86 15.41
N GLY A 137 -0.44 -33.97 14.73
CA GLY A 137 -1.59 -34.08 13.84
C GLY A 137 -1.48 -33.06 12.69
N SER A 138 -2.48 -32.18 12.56
CA SER A 138 -2.53 -31.17 11.50
C SER A 138 -2.13 -29.76 11.97
N LYS A 139 -1.53 -29.63 13.15
CA LYS A 139 -1.25 -28.33 13.79
C LYS A 139 0.18 -28.28 14.29
N PHE A 140 0.77 -27.09 14.21
CA PHE A 140 2.06 -26.77 14.77
C PHE A 140 1.90 -26.08 16.13
N TYR A 141 2.65 -26.52 17.14
CA TYR A 141 2.60 -26.02 18.51
C TYR A 141 3.87 -25.20 18.78
N PRO A 142 3.82 -23.86 18.61
CA PRO A 142 5.00 -23.01 18.77
C PRO A 142 5.35 -22.80 20.24
N LEU A 143 6.63 -22.98 20.57
CA LEU A 143 7.21 -22.76 21.88
C LEU A 143 7.97 -21.43 21.92
N ASN A 144 8.90 -21.25 20.96
CA ASN A 144 9.63 -20.00 20.79
C ASN A 144 9.18 -19.30 19.52
N VAL A 145 9.06 -17.98 19.60
CA VAL A 145 8.62 -17.11 18.50
C VAL A 145 9.61 -15.96 18.39
N GLU A 146 10.28 -15.86 17.25
CA GLU A 146 11.13 -14.74 16.90
C GLU A 146 10.48 -13.97 15.75
N GLU A 147 10.13 -12.70 15.97
CA GLU A 147 9.59 -11.84 14.92
C GLU A 147 10.74 -11.19 14.13
N LEU A 148 10.83 -11.52 12.84
CA LEU A 148 11.87 -11.05 11.93
C LEU A 148 11.48 -9.76 11.18
N GLY A 149 10.27 -9.23 11.45
CA GLY A 149 9.72 -8.06 10.79
C GLY A 149 9.09 -8.38 9.43
N TYR A 150 8.94 -7.39 8.56
CA TYR A 150 8.29 -7.58 7.25
C TYR A 150 9.28 -7.88 6.13
N LEU A 151 8.79 -8.49 5.05
CA LEU A 151 9.55 -8.63 3.82
C LEU A 151 9.95 -7.24 3.28
N LYS A 152 11.23 -7.09 2.94
CA LYS A 152 11.77 -5.86 2.33
C LYS A 152 11.26 -5.68 0.89
N GLU A 153 11.06 -6.79 0.18
CA GLU A 153 10.60 -6.82 -1.21
C GLU A 153 9.37 -7.73 -1.35
N PRO A 154 8.45 -7.42 -2.28
CA PRO A 154 7.27 -8.23 -2.49
C PRO A 154 7.64 -9.59 -3.07
N LYS A 155 7.06 -10.66 -2.51
CA LYS A 155 7.20 -12.04 -3.01
C LYS A 155 5.83 -12.60 -3.39
N ASN A 156 5.76 -13.32 -4.50
CA ASN A 156 4.49 -13.86 -4.99
C ASN A 156 3.81 -14.76 -3.94
N GLY A 157 2.55 -14.47 -3.63
CA GLY A 157 1.74 -15.20 -2.64
C GLY A 157 2.01 -14.81 -1.17
N MET A 158 2.94 -13.89 -0.90
CA MET A 158 3.31 -13.49 0.46
C MET A 158 2.70 -12.14 0.85
N PRO A 159 2.40 -11.92 2.13
CA PRO A 159 2.02 -10.60 2.65
C PRO A 159 3.15 -9.58 2.44
N TYR A 160 2.78 -8.37 2.05
CA TYR A 160 3.70 -7.26 1.88
C TYR A 160 3.07 -5.95 2.36
N PRO A 161 3.73 -5.20 3.27
CA PRO A 161 3.28 -3.88 3.66
C PRO A 161 3.74 -2.86 2.61
N LEU A 162 2.77 -2.15 2.04
CA LEU A 162 2.99 -1.06 1.12
C LEU A 162 2.70 0.25 1.82
N GLU A 163 3.64 1.18 1.81
CA GLU A 163 3.37 2.59 2.11
C GLU A 163 3.66 3.42 0.86
N GLY A 164 2.76 4.35 0.53
CA GLY A 164 2.89 5.15 -0.68
C GLY A 164 1.76 6.13 -0.90
N VAL A 165 1.76 6.78 -2.07
CA VAL A 165 0.74 7.75 -2.47
C VAL A 165 -0.16 7.20 -3.57
N VAL A 166 -1.46 7.39 -3.44
CA VAL A 166 -2.44 7.02 -4.47
C VAL A 166 -2.32 7.98 -5.66
N ILE A 167 -1.83 7.47 -6.80
CA ILE A 167 -1.67 8.24 -8.05
C ILE A 167 -2.89 8.12 -8.97
N TYR A 168 -3.58 6.98 -8.91
CA TYR A 168 -4.87 6.75 -9.56
C TYR A 168 -5.83 6.14 -8.52
N GLY A 169 -6.95 6.83 -8.28
CA GLY A 169 -7.96 6.37 -7.33
C GLY A 169 -8.86 5.28 -7.88
N GLY A 170 -9.73 4.75 -7.01
CA GLY A 170 -10.71 3.70 -7.34
C GLY A 170 -10.44 2.37 -6.63
N ASN A 171 -10.97 1.29 -7.22
CA ASN A 171 -10.69 -0.10 -6.85
C ASN A 171 -10.65 -0.95 -8.13
N PRO A 172 -9.48 -1.36 -8.64
CA PRO A 172 -8.17 -1.20 -8.00
C PRO A 172 -7.69 0.26 -8.01
N ALA A 173 -6.99 0.65 -6.95
CA ALA A 173 -6.22 1.88 -6.91
C ALA A 173 -4.77 1.62 -7.39
N THR A 174 -4.08 2.64 -7.89
CA THR A 174 -2.64 2.57 -8.13
C THR A 174 -1.91 3.42 -7.10
N VAL A 175 -0.98 2.82 -6.38
CA VAL A 175 -0.19 3.45 -5.32
C VAL A 175 1.28 3.46 -5.72
N TRP A 176 1.91 4.63 -5.62
CA TRP A 176 3.34 4.84 -5.86
C TRP A 176 4.10 4.76 -4.54
N ASN A 177 5.08 3.86 -4.43
CA ASN A 177 5.87 3.67 -3.21
C ASN A 177 7.17 4.51 -3.17
N GLY A 178 7.40 5.37 -4.16
CA GLY A 178 8.67 6.08 -4.34
C GLY A 178 9.54 5.52 -5.46
N SER A 179 9.31 4.28 -5.89
CA SER A 179 10.11 3.61 -6.92
C SER A 179 9.27 2.92 -8.00
N GLU A 180 8.16 2.28 -7.60
CA GLU A 180 7.32 1.47 -8.48
C GLU A 180 5.82 1.71 -8.22
N GLU A 181 5.01 1.39 -9.22
CA GLU A 181 3.55 1.45 -9.15
C GLU A 181 2.98 0.10 -8.70
N PHE A 182 2.14 0.12 -7.67
CA PHE A 182 1.43 -1.04 -7.14
C PHE A 182 -0.05 -0.94 -7.47
N ARG A 183 -0.63 -1.98 -8.07
CA ARG A 183 -2.07 -2.12 -8.22
C ARG A 183 -2.66 -2.72 -6.96
N VAL A 184 -3.48 -1.97 -6.24
CA VAL A 184 -4.05 -2.36 -4.96
C VAL A 184 -5.54 -2.66 -5.14
N TYR A 185 -5.90 -3.94 -5.01
CA TYR A 185 -7.29 -4.39 -4.95
C TYR A 185 -7.75 -4.36 -3.51
N LEU A 186 -8.76 -3.53 -3.24
CA LEU A 186 -9.30 -3.29 -1.92
C LEU A 186 -10.51 -4.21 -1.68
N PRO A 187 -10.90 -4.46 -0.41
CA PRO A 187 -12.15 -5.13 -0.10
C PRO A 187 -13.35 -4.42 -0.74
N HIS A 188 -14.48 -5.14 -0.87
CA HIS A 188 -15.72 -4.59 -1.44
C HIS A 188 -16.11 -3.27 -0.76
N ASP A 189 -16.62 -2.34 -1.57
CA ASP A 189 -17.06 -0.97 -1.19
C ASP A 189 -15.97 0.00 -0.74
N LEU A 190 -14.70 -0.43 -0.65
CA LEU A 190 -13.59 0.48 -0.37
C LEU A 190 -12.98 1.01 -1.67
N SER A 191 -12.78 2.32 -1.71
CA SER A 191 -12.04 3.00 -2.79
C SER A 191 -11.09 4.03 -2.22
N LEU A 192 -9.94 4.21 -2.87
CA LEU A 192 -8.96 5.22 -2.49
C LEU A 192 -9.07 6.43 -3.42
N ARG A 193 -8.92 7.63 -2.86
CA ARG A 193 -8.86 8.88 -3.63
C ARG A 193 -7.41 9.19 -4.02
N PRO A 194 -7.19 9.83 -5.19
CA PRO A 194 -5.87 10.35 -5.54
C PRO A 194 -5.30 11.27 -4.45
N SER A 195 -3.98 11.42 -4.43
CA SER A 195 -3.20 12.27 -3.53
C SER A 195 -3.21 11.89 -2.05
N LEU A 196 -3.83 10.77 -1.67
CA LEU A 196 -3.76 10.26 -0.30
C LEU A 196 -2.51 9.43 -0.10
N ARG A 197 -1.80 9.67 1.02
CA ARG A 197 -0.80 8.76 1.57
C ARG A 197 -1.51 7.63 2.29
N VAL A 198 -1.12 6.40 1.98
CA VAL A 198 -1.73 5.19 2.53
C VAL A 198 -0.67 4.20 2.96
N ARG A 199 -1.01 3.41 3.98
CA ARG A 199 -0.32 2.18 4.35
C ARG A 199 -1.29 1.02 4.19
N VAL A 200 -0.90 0.02 3.41
CA VAL A 200 -1.73 -1.10 3.02
C VAL A 200 -0.99 -2.41 3.25
N LEU A 201 -1.62 -3.37 3.91
CA LEU A 201 -1.10 -4.74 3.98
C LEU A 201 -1.91 -5.65 3.07
N GLY A 202 -1.25 -6.26 2.08
CA GLY A 202 -1.90 -7.14 1.11
C GLY A 202 -1.05 -8.35 0.76
N VAL A 203 -1.66 -9.34 0.11
CA VAL A 203 -0.93 -10.46 -0.48
C VAL A 203 -0.44 -10.04 -1.86
N ALA A 204 0.88 -10.07 -2.07
CA ALA A 204 1.50 -9.69 -3.32
C ALA A 204 1.33 -10.77 -4.40
N ARG A 205 1.03 -10.35 -5.62
CA ARG A 205 1.07 -11.15 -6.84
C ARG A 205 1.95 -10.44 -7.86
N LEU A 206 2.96 -11.16 -8.32
CA LEU A 206 3.97 -10.65 -9.25
C LEU A 206 3.65 -11.16 -10.65
N TYR A 207 3.32 -10.24 -11.55
CA TYR A 207 3.16 -10.47 -12.98
C TYR A 207 4.02 -9.44 -13.74
N SER A 208 3.50 -8.85 -14.82
CA SER A 208 4.07 -7.63 -15.42
C SER A 208 3.89 -6.38 -14.55
N THR A 209 3.06 -6.45 -13.51
CA THR A 209 2.82 -5.40 -12.53
C THR A 209 2.74 -6.02 -11.14
N ILE A 210 3.15 -5.28 -10.11
CA ILE A 210 2.99 -5.74 -8.73
C ILE A 210 1.57 -5.44 -8.28
N THR A 211 0.84 -6.51 -7.93
CA THR A 211 -0.56 -6.41 -7.49
C THR A 211 -0.66 -6.82 -6.02
N LEU A 212 -1.37 -6.04 -5.21
CA LEU A 212 -1.68 -6.36 -3.82
C LEU A 212 -3.16 -6.62 -3.65
N TYR A 213 -3.50 -7.79 -3.12
CA TYR A 213 -4.85 -8.15 -2.74
C TYR A 213 -5.02 -7.95 -1.24
N VAL A 214 -5.84 -6.97 -0.87
CA VAL A 214 -6.10 -6.60 0.51
C VAL A 214 -7.28 -7.41 1.03
N GLY A 215 -7.09 -8.10 2.16
CA GLY A 215 -8.08 -9.03 2.69
C GLY A 215 -9.09 -8.41 3.65
N SER A 216 -8.78 -7.27 4.25
CA SER A 216 -9.61 -6.63 5.28
C SER A 216 -9.49 -5.11 5.24
N VAL A 217 -10.55 -4.40 5.62
CA VAL A 217 -10.55 -2.94 5.72
C VAL A 217 -9.52 -2.47 6.77
N ASN A 218 -9.29 -3.26 7.83
CA ASN A 218 -8.31 -2.95 8.87
C ASN A 218 -6.86 -2.97 8.37
N ASP A 219 -6.61 -3.57 7.20
CA ASP A 219 -5.30 -3.61 6.56
C ASP A 219 -5.01 -2.34 5.74
N VAL A 220 -5.95 -1.39 5.69
CA VAL A 220 -5.83 -0.12 4.95
C VAL A 220 -5.87 1.04 5.94
N LYS A 221 -4.79 1.82 5.97
CA LYS A 221 -4.68 3.02 6.80
C LYS A 221 -4.38 4.23 5.93
N VAL A 222 -5.26 5.23 5.98
CA VAL A 222 -5.00 6.55 5.37
C VAL A 222 -4.15 7.36 6.33
N LEU A 223 -3.00 7.84 5.87
CA LEU A 223 -2.03 8.60 6.66
C LEU A 223 -2.22 10.11 6.52
N GLY A 224 -2.96 10.57 5.50
CA GLY A 224 -3.20 11.98 5.22
C GLY A 224 -2.98 12.30 3.73
N PRO A 225 -2.93 13.59 3.36
CA PRO A 225 -2.57 14.00 2.01
C PRO A 225 -1.06 13.81 1.73
N ALA A 226 -0.71 13.73 0.46
CA ALA A 226 0.66 13.80 -0.01
C ALA A 226 1.29 15.18 0.26
N GLU A 227 2.61 15.21 0.31
CA GLU A 227 3.38 16.43 0.57
C GLU A 227 3.19 17.44 -0.57
N LYS A 228 3.09 18.72 -0.21
CA LYS A 228 2.96 19.83 -1.16
C LYS A 228 4.33 20.45 -1.43
N LYS A 229 4.70 20.60 -2.70
CA LYS A 229 5.92 21.29 -3.14
C LYS A 229 5.65 22.14 -4.36
N SER A 230 6.51 23.13 -4.62
CA SER A 230 6.43 23.90 -5.85
C SER A 230 6.65 23.02 -7.08
N ILE A 231 6.04 23.36 -8.21
CA ILE A 231 6.06 22.54 -9.44
C ILE A 231 7.46 22.12 -9.91
N ASN A 232 8.49 22.93 -9.67
CA ASN A 232 9.87 22.64 -10.08
C ASN A 232 10.58 21.64 -9.16
N LEU A 233 10.09 21.46 -7.93
CA LEU A 233 10.67 20.58 -6.92
C LEU A 233 9.83 19.31 -6.68
N ALA A 234 8.59 19.30 -7.16
CA ALA A 234 7.65 18.21 -6.93
C ALA A 234 8.01 16.94 -7.72
N GLU A 235 8.15 15.83 -7.00
CA GLU A 235 8.40 14.49 -7.53
C GLU A 235 7.11 13.68 -7.70
N THR A 236 7.23 12.49 -8.31
CA THR A 236 6.06 11.61 -8.51
C THR A 236 5.45 11.20 -7.17
N GLY A 237 4.14 11.36 -7.04
CA GLY A 237 3.39 11.11 -5.81
C GLY A 237 3.22 12.36 -4.94
N GLU A 238 3.86 13.48 -5.24
CA GLU A 238 3.68 14.73 -4.48
C GLU A 238 2.61 15.63 -5.11
N ILE A 239 2.15 16.62 -4.35
CA ILE A 239 1.22 17.65 -4.83
C ILE A 239 2.06 18.85 -5.28
N ALA A 240 2.15 19.02 -6.59
CA ALA A 240 2.78 20.18 -7.21
C ALA A 240 1.85 21.40 -7.11
N THR A 241 2.38 22.50 -6.59
CA THR A 241 1.70 23.79 -6.53
C THR A 241 2.37 24.80 -7.44
N GLY A 242 1.57 25.69 -8.03
CA GLY A 242 2.09 26.73 -8.89
C GLY A 242 1.00 27.62 -9.47
N GLU A 243 1.44 28.70 -10.10
CA GLU A 243 0.58 29.61 -10.84
C GLU A 243 1.23 29.90 -12.19
N CYS A 244 0.56 29.53 -13.27
CA CYS A 244 1.17 29.49 -14.59
C CYS A 244 0.19 29.89 -15.69
N LEU A 245 0.73 30.43 -16.78
CA LEU A 245 -0.03 30.80 -17.97
C LEU A 245 -0.34 29.56 -18.81
N VAL A 246 -1.59 29.44 -19.26
CA VAL A 246 -2.00 28.42 -20.22
C VAL A 246 -1.54 28.81 -21.62
N ILE A 247 -0.60 28.05 -22.18
CA ILE A 247 -0.06 28.26 -23.53
C ILE A 247 -0.75 27.39 -24.59
N LYS A 248 -1.49 26.37 -24.16
CA LYS A 248 -2.33 25.57 -25.06
C LYS A 248 -3.45 24.92 -24.26
N SER A 249 -4.67 25.04 -24.77
CA SER A 249 -5.83 24.33 -24.25
C SER A 249 -6.29 23.25 -25.23
N THR A 250 -6.71 22.11 -24.70
CA THR A 250 -7.34 21.01 -25.45
C THR A 250 -8.50 20.47 -24.64
N SER A 251 -9.36 19.65 -25.26
CA SER A 251 -10.48 19.01 -24.55
C SER A 251 -10.06 18.05 -23.43
N ARG A 252 -8.79 17.63 -23.36
CA ARG A 252 -8.30 16.66 -22.38
C ARG A 252 -7.28 17.22 -21.39
N TYR A 253 -6.45 18.17 -21.82
CA TYR A 253 -5.36 18.69 -21.02
C TYR A 253 -4.99 20.13 -21.37
N LEU A 254 -4.32 20.79 -20.42
CA LEU A 254 -3.70 22.10 -20.57
C LEU A 254 -2.17 21.95 -20.64
N LYS A 255 -1.54 22.78 -21.48
CA LYS A 255 -0.09 22.99 -21.47
C LYS A 255 0.20 24.33 -20.79
N LEU A 256 1.09 24.31 -19.81
CA LEU A 256 1.48 25.48 -19.02
C LEU A 256 2.86 25.96 -19.45
N ASN A 257 3.15 27.25 -19.27
CA ASN A 257 4.48 27.80 -19.58
C ASN A 257 5.57 27.42 -18.56
N CYS A 258 5.19 27.08 -17.33
CA CYS A 258 6.12 26.81 -16.23
C CYS A 258 6.60 25.35 -16.16
N THR A 259 6.04 24.45 -16.98
CA THR A 259 6.38 23.02 -16.92
C THR A 259 6.18 22.33 -18.27
N GLY A 260 7.00 21.33 -18.56
CA GLY A 260 6.82 20.46 -19.72
C GLY A 260 5.67 19.45 -19.56
N LEU A 261 5.07 19.37 -18.37
CA LEU A 261 4.02 18.41 -18.05
C LEU A 261 2.65 18.89 -18.50
N ARG A 262 1.79 17.93 -18.89
CA ARG A 262 0.39 18.20 -19.23
C ARG A 262 -0.45 18.16 -17.97
N LEU A 263 -1.29 19.17 -17.77
CA LEU A 263 -2.26 19.25 -16.67
C LEU A 263 -3.61 18.69 -17.13
N TYR A 264 -4.09 17.64 -16.45
CA TYR A 264 -5.39 16.99 -16.71
C TYR A 264 -6.38 17.31 -15.59
N GLY A 265 -7.68 17.12 -15.86
CA GLY A 265 -8.74 17.25 -14.85
C GLY A 265 -9.18 18.69 -14.59
N PHE A 266 -8.73 19.65 -15.41
CA PHE A 266 -9.13 21.05 -15.36
C PHE A 266 -9.21 21.63 -16.77
N SER A 267 -10.09 22.62 -16.97
CA SER A 267 -10.28 23.31 -18.24
C SER A 267 -10.11 24.82 -18.05
N ALA A 268 -9.39 25.45 -18.96
CA ALA A 268 -9.16 26.89 -19.02
C ALA A 268 -8.82 27.27 -20.47
N ARG A 269 -8.89 28.57 -20.81
CA ARG A 269 -8.62 29.07 -22.16
C ARG A 269 -7.14 29.41 -22.31
N THR A 270 -6.67 29.43 -23.55
CA THR A 270 -5.31 29.89 -23.85
C THR A 270 -5.17 31.36 -23.40
N GLY A 271 -4.13 31.65 -22.62
CA GLY A 271 -3.87 32.96 -22.04
C GLY A 271 -4.41 33.19 -20.63
N ASP A 272 -5.20 32.27 -20.08
CA ASP A 272 -5.58 32.33 -18.67
C ASP A 272 -4.37 32.01 -17.78
N THR A 273 -4.23 32.69 -16.65
CA THR A 273 -3.32 32.29 -15.58
C THR A 273 -4.09 31.39 -14.62
N VAL A 274 -3.55 30.19 -14.40
CA VAL A 274 -4.16 29.16 -13.56
C VAL A 274 -3.26 28.91 -12.35
N ARG A 275 -3.84 29.05 -11.16
CA ARG A 275 -3.27 28.53 -9.92
C ARG A 275 -3.76 27.10 -9.72
N PHE A 276 -2.84 26.20 -9.42
CA PHE A 276 -3.15 24.77 -9.28
C PHE A 276 -2.44 24.14 -8.08
N GLU A 277 -3.15 23.20 -7.49
CA GLU A 277 -2.62 22.08 -6.71
C GLU A 277 -2.91 20.82 -7.52
N ALA A 278 -1.86 20.15 -7.98
CA ALA A 278 -1.99 19.00 -8.87
C ALA A 278 -1.10 17.85 -8.42
N LEU A 279 -1.64 16.64 -8.42
CA LEU A 279 -0.88 15.42 -8.17
C LEU A 279 0.13 15.21 -9.30
N ARG A 280 1.40 15.14 -8.95
CA ARG A 280 2.49 14.86 -9.88
C ARG A 280 2.54 13.36 -10.16
N ARG A 281 2.23 12.99 -11.40
CA ARG A 281 2.43 11.64 -11.97
C ARG A 281 3.69 11.64 -12.81
N LYS A 282 4.26 10.48 -13.13
CA LYS A 282 5.53 10.34 -13.89
C LYS A 282 5.64 11.29 -15.11
N SER A 283 4.60 11.40 -15.93
CA SER A 283 4.60 12.20 -17.17
C SER A 283 3.50 13.26 -17.25
N SER A 284 2.81 13.57 -16.15
CA SER A 284 1.69 14.50 -16.16
C SER A 284 1.37 15.08 -14.79
N LEU A 285 0.50 16.08 -14.76
CA LEU A 285 -0.14 16.61 -13.57
C LEU A 285 -1.63 16.28 -13.62
N PHE A 286 -2.21 15.90 -12.48
CA PHE A 286 -3.65 15.72 -12.35
C PHE A 286 -4.18 16.74 -11.36
N CYS A 287 -5.03 17.65 -11.83
CA CYS A 287 -5.62 18.69 -11.01
C CYS A 287 -6.39 18.10 -9.83
N LEU A 288 -6.08 18.59 -8.63
CA LEU A 288 -6.83 18.30 -7.41
C LEU A 288 -7.68 19.51 -7.02
N ASP A 289 -7.06 20.69 -7.07
CA ASP A 289 -7.70 21.99 -6.86
C ASP A 289 -7.06 23.01 -7.81
N CYS A 290 -7.81 23.49 -8.79
CA CYS A 290 -7.30 24.46 -9.76
C CYS A 290 -8.32 25.55 -10.01
N SER A 291 -7.83 26.77 -10.18
CA SER A 291 -8.65 27.95 -10.43
C SER A 291 -7.96 28.90 -11.40
N VAL A 292 -8.74 29.58 -12.22
CA VAL A 292 -8.24 30.71 -13.02
C VAL A 292 -8.09 31.90 -12.07
N THR A 293 -6.87 32.38 -11.87
CA THR A 293 -6.58 33.56 -11.02
C THR A 293 -6.65 34.84 -11.81
N LYS A 294 -6.22 34.80 -13.07
CA LYS A 294 -6.27 35.94 -13.98
C LYS A 294 -6.78 35.49 -15.35
N PRO A 295 -7.93 36.00 -15.81
CA PRO A 295 -8.46 35.67 -17.12
C PRO A 295 -7.62 36.34 -18.23
N ARG A 296 -7.56 35.71 -19.41
CA ARG A 296 -6.82 36.24 -20.57
C ARG A 296 -7.21 37.67 -20.96
N GLU A 297 -8.45 38.08 -20.71
CA GLU A 297 -8.96 39.42 -21.00
C GLU A 297 -8.21 40.55 -20.26
N GLU A 298 -7.62 40.24 -19.10
CA GLU A 298 -6.83 41.19 -18.30
C GLU A 298 -5.35 41.29 -18.70
N LEU A 299 -4.93 40.56 -19.74
CA LEU A 299 -3.58 40.71 -20.28
C LEU A 299 -3.42 42.09 -20.92
N PRO A 300 -2.25 42.76 -20.79
CA PRO A 300 -2.00 44.02 -21.47
C PRO A 300 -1.93 43.83 -22.98
N ASN A 301 -2.15 44.90 -23.73
CA ASN A 301 -1.97 44.89 -25.18
C ASN A 301 -0.48 44.82 -25.54
N GLY A 302 -0.01 43.66 -25.96
CA GLY A 302 1.39 43.38 -26.28
C GLY A 302 1.79 43.71 -27.72
N ILE A 303 0.97 44.41 -28.51
CA ILE A 303 1.22 44.66 -29.95
C ILE A 303 2.60 45.30 -30.26
N CYS A 304 3.17 46.05 -29.31
CA CYS A 304 4.50 46.66 -29.43
C CYS A 304 5.64 45.80 -28.86
N SER A 305 5.33 44.68 -28.19
CA SER A 305 6.26 43.88 -27.40
C SER A 305 6.57 42.56 -28.12
N PHE A 306 7.07 42.66 -29.37
CA PHE A 306 7.41 41.48 -30.16
C PHE A 306 8.60 40.73 -29.54
N GLU A 307 8.37 39.47 -29.22
CA GLU A 307 9.41 38.50 -28.86
C GLU A 307 9.02 37.15 -29.48
N ASP A 308 9.86 36.61 -30.37
CA ASP A 308 9.51 35.40 -31.13
C ASP A 308 9.20 34.22 -30.19
N GLY A 309 8.03 33.59 -30.36
CA GLY A 309 7.55 32.49 -29.52
C GLY A 309 6.87 32.91 -28.22
N SER A 310 6.84 34.19 -27.86
CA SER A 310 6.15 34.63 -26.64
C SER A 310 4.63 34.69 -26.84
N PHE A 311 3.88 34.37 -25.79
CA PHE A 311 2.42 34.49 -25.79
C PHE A 311 2.02 35.91 -25.41
N ALA A 312 1.05 36.49 -26.12
CA ALA A 312 0.51 37.79 -25.80
C ALA A 312 -0.99 37.91 -26.12
N ARG A 313 -1.60 38.98 -25.62
CA ARG A 313 -2.85 39.53 -26.15
C ARG A 313 -2.48 40.71 -27.04
N ILE A 314 -2.97 40.74 -28.27
CA ILE A 314 -2.92 41.94 -29.12
C ILE A 314 -4.32 42.49 -29.31
N SER A 315 -4.44 43.82 -29.34
CA SER A 315 -5.70 44.50 -29.58
C SER A 315 -5.48 45.74 -30.44
N GLY A 316 -6.31 45.96 -31.45
CA GLY A 316 -6.15 47.07 -32.38
C GLY A 316 -7.17 47.06 -33.50
N LYS A 317 -6.95 47.92 -34.49
CA LYS A 317 -7.76 48.00 -35.71
C LYS A 317 -7.07 47.34 -36.89
N VAL A 318 -7.86 46.70 -37.74
CA VAL A 318 -7.42 46.13 -39.01
C VAL A 318 -7.20 47.25 -40.02
N THR A 319 -5.99 47.35 -40.57
CA THR A 319 -5.65 48.35 -41.61
C THR A 319 -5.83 47.83 -43.02
N TRP A 320 -5.52 46.56 -43.25
CA TRP A 320 -5.73 45.87 -44.52
C TRP A 320 -5.80 44.37 -44.27
N VAL A 321 -6.51 43.65 -45.15
CA VAL A 321 -6.63 42.19 -45.13
C VAL A 321 -6.32 41.62 -46.51
N LYS A 322 -5.56 40.54 -46.57
CA LYS A 322 -5.29 39.80 -47.80
C LYS A 322 -5.57 38.33 -47.60
N VAL A 323 -6.47 37.78 -48.40
CA VAL A 323 -6.79 36.34 -48.43
C VAL A 323 -6.22 35.73 -49.71
N TYR A 324 -5.47 34.64 -49.58
CA TYR A 324 -4.90 33.89 -50.69
C TYR A 324 -5.87 32.81 -51.18
N ARG A 325 -5.67 32.31 -52.41
CA ARG A 325 -6.56 31.30 -53.04
C ARG A 325 -6.72 30.01 -52.22
N ASN A 326 -5.74 29.68 -51.39
CA ASN A 326 -5.78 28.50 -50.50
C ASN A 326 -6.55 28.75 -49.19
N GLY A 327 -7.20 29.91 -49.04
CA GLY A 327 -7.93 30.30 -47.83
C GLY A 327 -7.05 30.78 -46.67
N PHE A 328 -5.72 30.81 -46.82
CA PHE A 328 -4.85 31.46 -45.84
C PHE A 328 -5.03 32.98 -45.97
N GLY A 329 -5.28 33.65 -44.86
CA GLY A 329 -5.37 35.10 -44.76
C GLY A 329 -4.21 35.70 -43.96
N ILE A 330 -3.93 36.97 -44.20
CA ILE A 330 -3.10 37.82 -43.35
C ILE A 330 -3.80 39.16 -43.17
N ALA A 331 -3.78 39.69 -41.96
CA ALA A 331 -4.34 40.99 -41.64
C ALA A 331 -3.32 41.82 -40.88
N ASN A 332 -3.19 43.11 -41.21
CA ASN A 332 -2.31 44.00 -40.45
C ASN A 332 -3.10 44.75 -39.38
N ILE A 333 -2.77 44.48 -38.13
CA ILE A 333 -3.43 45.07 -36.96
C ILE A 333 -2.54 46.19 -36.43
N THR A 334 -3.12 47.35 -36.12
CA THR A 334 -2.40 48.50 -35.52
C THR A 334 -3.15 49.05 -34.31
N ASN A 335 -2.41 49.53 -33.32
CA ASN A 335 -2.95 50.38 -32.24
C ASN A 335 -2.67 51.88 -32.48
N GLY A 336 -2.14 52.24 -33.66
CA GLY A 336 -1.73 53.59 -34.03
C GLY A 336 -0.23 53.84 -33.91
N THR A 337 0.47 53.15 -33.01
CA THR A 337 1.93 53.31 -32.81
C THR A 337 2.72 52.12 -33.34
N CYS A 338 2.20 50.90 -33.17
CA CYS A 338 2.84 49.66 -33.59
C CYS A 338 1.87 48.84 -34.46
N SER A 339 2.43 48.00 -35.31
CA SER A 339 1.62 47.08 -36.13
C SER A 339 2.20 45.68 -36.17
N VAL A 340 1.33 44.68 -36.30
CA VAL A 340 1.69 43.27 -36.40
C VAL A 340 0.83 42.57 -37.45
N LEU A 341 1.44 41.63 -38.18
CA LEU A 341 0.74 40.79 -39.14
C LEU A 341 0.07 39.61 -38.45
N LEU A 342 -1.25 39.63 -38.31
CA LEU A 342 -2.04 38.49 -37.86
C LEU A 342 -2.16 37.44 -38.98
N LYS A 343 -1.71 36.21 -38.71
CA LYS A 343 -1.92 35.04 -39.58
C LYS A 343 -3.34 34.50 -39.38
N LEU A 344 -4.08 34.31 -40.47
CA LEU A 344 -5.44 33.78 -40.48
C LEU A 344 -5.53 32.48 -41.31
N PRO A 345 -5.05 31.33 -40.80
CA PRO A 345 -5.28 30.05 -41.45
C PRO A 345 -6.77 29.78 -41.70
N SER A 346 -7.11 29.15 -42.83
CA SER A 346 -8.50 28.79 -43.18
C SER A 346 -9.21 27.97 -42.09
N ARG A 347 -8.47 27.13 -41.36
CA ARG A 347 -8.97 26.33 -40.23
C ARG A 347 -9.54 27.15 -39.06
N LEU A 348 -9.20 28.44 -38.95
CA LEU A 348 -9.75 29.30 -37.90
C LEU A 348 -11.22 29.62 -38.16
N GLY A 349 -11.67 29.58 -39.43
CA GLY A 349 -13.06 29.91 -39.78
C GLY A 349 -13.45 31.38 -39.57
N VAL A 350 -12.47 32.28 -39.39
CA VAL A 350 -12.70 33.71 -39.13
C VAL A 350 -12.26 34.55 -40.34
N SER A 351 -13.09 35.52 -40.71
CA SER A 351 -12.78 36.55 -41.71
C SER A 351 -12.81 37.93 -41.05
N LEU A 352 -11.84 38.79 -41.38
CA LEU A 352 -11.76 40.15 -40.87
C LEU A 352 -12.02 41.17 -41.98
N MET A 353 -12.56 42.33 -41.61
CA MET A 353 -12.75 43.47 -42.51
C MET A 353 -11.84 44.65 -42.13
N GLU A 354 -11.56 45.54 -43.08
CA GLU A 354 -10.83 46.77 -42.80
C GLU A 354 -11.59 47.66 -41.80
N ASN A 355 -10.84 48.35 -40.94
CA ASN A 355 -11.32 49.20 -39.84
C ASN A 355 -12.07 48.45 -38.72
N GLU A 356 -12.11 47.11 -38.74
CA GLU A 356 -12.66 46.30 -37.66
C GLU A 356 -11.73 46.31 -36.43
N SER A 357 -12.34 46.39 -35.24
CA SER A 357 -11.62 46.21 -33.96
C SER A 357 -11.45 44.73 -33.66
N VAL A 358 -10.22 44.31 -33.40
CA VAL A 358 -9.84 42.91 -33.20
C VAL A 358 -9.04 42.78 -31.91
N THR A 359 -9.33 41.72 -31.15
CA THR A 359 -8.48 41.26 -30.05
C THR A 359 -8.10 39.81 -30.31
N ALA A 360 -6.81 39.49 -30.26
CA ALA A 360 -6.32 38.15 -30.52
C ALA A 360 -5.41 37.68 -29.38
N TYR A 361 -5.50 36.39 -29.07
CA TYR A 361 -4.70 35.69 -28.07
C TYR A 361 -3.86 34.63 -28.76
N GLY A 362 -2.54 34.69 -28.60
CA GLY A 362 -1.68 33.87 -29.43
C GLY A 362 -0.21 34.13 -29.23
N PHE A 363 0.57 33.70 -30.20
CA PHE A 363 2.03 33.72 -30.15
C PHE A 363 2.61 34.66 -31.17
N PHE A 364 3.60 35.42 -30.76
CA PHE A 364 4.45 36.12 -31.70
C PHE A 364 5.28 35.11 -32.49
N THR A 365 5.40 35.38 -33.77
CA THR A 365 6.12 34.56 -34.75
C THR A 365 6.70 35.47 -35.81
N THR A 366 7.48 34.93 -36.75
CA THR A 366 7.88 35.66 -37.93
C THR A 366 7.09 35.21 -39.17
N TYR A 367 6.89 36.14 -40.10
CA TYR A 367 6.41 35.84 -41.45
C TYR A 367 7.23 36.64 -42.45
N ARG A 368 8.03 35.94 -43.27
CA ARG A 368 8.96 36.56 -44.24
C ARG A 368 9.89 37.61 -43.60
N GLY A 369 10.44 37.28 -42.44
CA GLY A 369 11.36 38.17 -41.70
C GLY A 369 10.70 39.36 -41.00
N LYS A 370 9.36 39.47 -41.01
CA LYS A 370 8.63 40.50 -40.26
C LYS A 370 7.89 39.93 -39.05
N PRO A 371 7.68 40.72 -37.98
CA PRO A 371 6.81 40.36 -36.86
C PRO A 371 5.42 39.96 -37.33
N ALA A 372 4.97 38.82 -36.86
CA ALA A 372 3.66 38.27 -37.12
C ALA A 372 3.08 37.68 -35.83
N PHE A 373 1.79 37.38 -35.87
CA PHE A 373 1.04 36.85 -34.75
C PHE A 373 0.24 35.64 -35.21
N GLU A 374 0.32 34.55 -34.45
CA GLU A 374 -0.37 33.30 -34.75
C GLU A 374 -1.34 32.92 -33.64
N VAL A 375 -2.57 32.61 -34.04
CA VAL A 375 -3.66 32.21 -33.17
C VAL A 375 -3.95 30.73 -33.39
N GLN A 376 -4.23 29.99 -32.30
CA GLN A 376 -4.41 28.54 -32.36
C GLN A 376 -5.85 28.13 -32.73
N SER A 377 -6.85 28.86 -32.24
CA SER A 377 -8.28 28.59 -32.42
C SER A 377 -9.04 29.84 -32.87
N GLY A 378 -10.17 29.66 -33.57
CA GLY A 378 -11.07 30.78 -33.88
C GLY A 378 -11.58 31.50 -32.62
N GLU A 379 -11.78 30.77 -31.52
CA GLU A 379 -12.20 31.30 -30.21
C GLU A 379 -11.14 32.18 -29.51
N ASP A 380 -9.91 32.17 -30.01
CA ASP A 380 -8.83 33.01 -29.52
C ASP A 380 -8.72 34.33 -30.32
N LEU A 381 -9.66 34.58 -31.24
CA LEU A 381 -9.76 35.78 -32.06
C LEU A 381 -11.16 36.38 -31.93
N CYS A 382 -11.25 37.52 -31.25
CA CYS A 382 -12.48 38.28 -31.09
C CYS A 382 -12.51 39.42 -32.11
N SER A 383 -13.62 39.56 -32.85
CA SER A 383 -13.80 40.61 -33.84
C SER A 383 -15.20 41.22 -33.76
N GLY A 384 -15.27 42.57 -33.75
CA GLY A 384 -16.54 43.29 -33.69
C GLY A 384 -17.36 42.97 -32.42
N LYS A 385 -18.55 42.37 -32.59
CA LYS A 385 -19.47 41.97 -31.49
C LYS A 385 -19.30 40.52 -31.05
N HIS A 386 -18.42 39.75 -31.68
CA HIS A 386 -18.20 38.35 -31.37
C HIS A 386 -16.94 38.19 -30.51
N CYS A 387 -17.15 37.75 -29.26
CA CYS A 387 -16.12 37.32 -28.31
C CYS A 387 -16.46 35.93 -27.80
#